data_AF-A0A7V8XMW3-F1
#
_entry.id   AF-A0A7V8XMW3-F1
#
_cell.length_a   1.000
_cell.length_b   1.000
_cell.length_c   1.000
_cell.angle_alpha   90.00
_cell.angle_beta   90.00
_cell.angle_gamma   90.00
#
_symmetry.space_group_name_H-M   'P 1'
#
loop_
_entity.id
_entity.type
_entity.pdbx_description
1 polymer ?
#
loop_
_entity_poly.entity_id
_entity_poly.type
_entity_poly.pdbx_seq_one_letter_code
_entity_poly.pdbx_strand_id
1 'polypeptide(L)'
;MDDLLFNTGDLDASLRFQLTKMHEAVEAELEDHLHQADADEWAEALAHHFAVDCPTVKASEIWMEPVMEVKVDVSWDRGRYFGDYASEAARNYPGYRIVVHVPFEGDRRRLRALHEPA
;
A
#
# COMPACT_ATOMS: atom_id res chain seq x y z
N MET A 1 3.36 3.64 22.78
CA MET A 1 2.03 3.22 22.36
C MET A 1 2.23 2.78 20.94
N ASP A 2 2.40 1.47 20.73
CA ASP A 2 2.77 0.95 19.41
C ASP A 2 1.51 0.96 18.55
N ASP A 3 1.51 1.84 17.54
CA ASP A 3 0.45 1.90 16.53
C ASP A 3 0.35 0.54 15.84
N LEU A 4 -0.66 -0.23 16.24
CA LEU A 4 -1.09 -1.46 15.59
C LEU A 4 -1.89 -1.10 14.34
N LEU A 5 -1.24 -0.46 13.37
CA LEU A 5 -1.85 -0.11 12.09
C LEU A 5 -1.07 -0.76 10.94
N PHE A 6 -1.69 -1.83 10.46
CA PHE A 6 -1.69 -2.39 9.11
C PHE A 6 -0.87 -1.65 8.04
N ASN A 7 -0.02 -2.41 7.34
CA ASN A 7 0.63 -2.12 6.05
C ASN A 7 1.13 -0.67 5.87
N THR A 8 2.43 -0.45 6.06
CA THR A 8 3.12 0.82 5.79
C THR A 8 3.33 1.09 4.29
N GLY A 9 2.26 0.91 3.50
CA GLY A 9 2.22 1.23 2.10
C GLY A 9 0.86 0.95 1.45
N ASP A 10 0.37 1.92 0.70
CA ASP A 10 -0.78 1.78 -0.19
C ASP A 10 -0.29 1.62 -1.64
N LEU A 11 -0.41 0.40 -2.15
CA LEU A 11 -0.04 0.06 -3.52
C LEU A 11 -0.93 0.79 -4.54
N ASP A 12 -2.23 0.94 -4.25
CA ASP A 12 -3.15 1.66 -5.14
C ASP A 12 -2.77 3.13 -5.24
N ALA A 13 -2.46 3.78 -4.11
CA ALA A 13 -1.96 5.15 -4.11
C ALA A 13 -0.65 5.29 -4.90
N SER A 14 0.28 4.34 -4.75
CA SER A 14 1.58 4.36 -5.43
C SER A 14 1.45 4.17 -6.95
N LEU A 15 0.57 3.26 -7.39
CA LEU A 15 0.27 3.04 -8.80
C LEU A 15 -0.46 4.23 -9.43
N ARG A 16 -1.40 4.85 -8.71
CA ARG A 16 -2.08 6.07 -9.17
C ARG A 16 -1.10 7.23 -9.34
N PHE A 17 -0.16 7.40 -8.42
CA PHE A 17 0.87 8.42 -8.54
C PHE A 17 1.74 8.22 -9.80
N GLN A 18 2.13 6.98 -10.11
CA GLN A 18 2.86 6.69 -11.34
C GLN A 18 2.02 6.95 -12.59
N LEU A 19 0.73 6.63 -12.57
CA LEU A 19 -0.19 6.95 -13.67
C LEU A 19 -0.29 8.47 -13.90
N THR A 20 -0.40 9.26 -12.84
CA THR A 20 -0.40 10.72 -12.94
C THR A 20 0.91 11.25 -13.55
N LYS A 21 2.06 10.71 -13.12
CA LYS A 21 3.36 11.08 -13.68
C LYS A 21 3.50 10.75 -15.17
N MET A 22 2.97 9.61 -15.60
CA MET A 22 2.93 9.24 -17.01
C MET A 22 2.08 10.21 -17.83
N HIS A 23 0.91 10.60 -17.31
CA HIS A 23 0.04 11.58 -17.96
C HIS A 23 0.70 12.95 -18.05
N GLU A 24 1.37 13.40 -16.99
CA GLU A 24 2.14 14.66 -17.01
C GLU A 24 3.26 14.63 -18.06
N ALA A 25 3.95 13.49 -18.21
CA ALA A 25 5.01 13.33 -19.20
C ALA A 25 4.47 13.37 -20.64
N VAL A 26 3.30 12.78 -20.88
CA VAL A 26 2.64 12.83 -22.20
C VAL A 26 2.22 14.26 -22.56
N GLU A 27 1.65 15.00 -21.61
CA GLU A 27 1.18 16.38 -21.83
C GLU A 27 2.31 17.42 -21.91
N ALA A 28 3.46 17.15 -21.26
CA ALA A 28 4.62 18.05 -21.29
C ALA A 28 5.43 17.97 -22.59
N GLU A 29 5.17 16.97 -23.43
CA GLU A 29 5.95 16.75 -24.64
C GLU A 29 5.55 17.73 -25.74
N LEU A 30 6.55 18.40 -26.33
CA LEU A 30 6.36 19.44 -27.34
C LEU A 30 5.76 18.85 -28.64
N GLU A 31 4.77 19.54 -29.22
CA GLU A 31 4.09 19.18 -30.49
C GLU A 31 5.08 18.80 -31.62
N ASP A 32 6.26 19.43 -31.64
CA ASP A 32 7.29 19.19 -32.66
C ASP A 32 7.91 17.77 -32.60
N HIS A 33 7.96 17.12 -31.42
CA HIS A 33 8.45 15.73 -31.29
C HIS A 33 7.38 14.69 -31.68
N LEU A 34 6.10 15.01 -31.46
CA LEU A 34 4.97 14.16 -31.86
C LEU A 34 4.81 14.09 -33.39
N HIS A 35 5.24 15.11 -34.12
CA HIS A 35 5.17 15.15 -35.59
C HIS A 35 6.25 14.31 -36.30
N GLN A 36 7.32 13.89 -35.61
CA GLN A 36 8.45 13.17 -36.21
C GLN A 36 8.61 11.73 -35.73
N ALA A 37 8.00 11.36 -34.61
CA ALA A 37 8.06 10.01 -34.05
C ALA A 37 6.92 9.13 -34.56
N ASP A 38 7.20 7.85 -34.82
CA ASP A 38 6.15 6.84 -34.99
C ASP A 38 5.40 6.70 -33.65
N ALA A 39 4.08 6.85 -33.69
CA ALA A 39 3.25 6.82 -32.49
C ALA A 39 3.35 5.49 -31.75
N ASP A 40 3.55 4.38 -32.48
CA ASP A 40 3.66 3.05 -31.90
C ASP A 40 5.00 2.88 -31.17
N GLU A 41 6.10 3.34 -31.76
CA GLU A 41 7.43 3.30 -31.13
C GLU A 41 7.49 4.19 -29.87
N TRP A 42 6.81 5.34 -29.91
CA TRP A 42 6.74 6.25 -28.76
C TRP A 42 5.90 5.67 -27.61
N ALA A 43 4.77 5.05 -27.93
CA ALA A 43 3.95 4.35 -26.95
C ALA A 43 4.71 3.19 -26.29
N GLU A 44 5.48 2.43 -27.06
CA GLU A 44 6.31 1.33 -26.55
C GLU A 44 7.42 1.85 -25.62
N ALA A 45 8.09 2.95 -26.00
CA ALA A 45 9.11 3.57 -25.17
C ALA A 45 8.56 4.10 -23.83
N LEU A 46 7.38 4.74 -23.85
CA LEU A 46 6.67 5.19 -22.65
C LEU A 46 6.24 4.02 -21.77
N ALA A 47 5.66 2.97 -22.36
CA ALA A 47 5.25 1.78 -21.62
C ALA A 47 6.44 1.09 -20.95
N HIS A 48 7.59 1.04 -21.62
CA HIS A 48 8.83 0.53 -21.04
C HIS A 48 9.35 1.44 -19.91
N HIS A 49 9.28 2.77 -20.06
CA HIS A 49 9.75 3.72 -19.04
C HIS A 49 8.91 3.68 -17.75
N PHE A 50 7.60 3.54 -17.88
CA PHE A 50 6.65 3.45 -16.77
C PHE A 50 6.31 2.01 -16.37
N ALA A 51 7.05 1.03 -16.87
CA ALA A 51 6.81 -0.38 -16.55
C ALA A 51 6.86 -0.61 -15.03
N VAL A 52 5.89 -1.37 -14.55
CA VAL A 52 5.80 -1.79 -13.15
C VAL A 52 6.06 -3.28 -13.06
N ASP A 53 7.17 -3.64 -12.43
CA ASP A 53 7.42 -5.02 -12.05
C ASP A 53 6.41 -5.45 -11.01
N CYS A 54 5.56 -6.41 -11.37
CA CYS A 54 4.59 -6.98 -10.46
C CYS A 54 5.32 -7.81 -9.40
N PRO A 55 5.18 -7.50 -8.10
CA PRO A 55 5.83 -8.26 -7.06
C PRO A 55 5.32 -9.70 -7.07
N THR A 56 6.24 -10.66 -7.07
CA THR A 56 5.90 -12.09 -7.04
C THR A 56 5.98 -12.60 -5.61
N VAL A 57 4.86 -13.08 -5.07
CA VAL A 57 4.78 -13.60 -3.71
C VAL A 57 5.44 -14.97 -3.61
N LYS A 58 6.28 -15.16 -2.60
CA LYS A 58 6.90 -16.45 -2.28
C LYS A 58 6.00 -17.25 -1.35
N ALA A 59 4.97 -17.88 -1.90
CA ALA A 59 3.93 -18.56 -1.13
C ALA A 59 4.48 -19.61 -0.13
N SER A 60 5.55 -20.31 -0.49
CA SER A 60 6.20 -21.33 0.37
C SER A 60 6.97 -20.74 1.55
N GLU A 61 7.27 -19.45 1.54
CA GLU A 61 8.03 -18.75 2.59
C GLU A 61 7.12 -17.88 3.48
N ILE A 62 5.80 -17.90 3.24
CA ILE A 62 4.84 -17.22 4.10
C ILE A 62 4.84 -17.87 5.47
N TRP A 63 4.98 -17.07 6.51
CA TRP A 63 4.93 -17.54 7.88
C TRP A 63 4.22 -16.56 8.79
N MET A 64 3.82 -17.03 9.97
CA MET A 64 3.03 -16.29 10.93
C MET A 64 3.75 -16.30 12.28
N GLU A 65 3.85 -15.14 12.92
CA GLU A 65 4.31 -15.07 14.31
C GLU A 65 3.31 -15.78 15.24
N PRO A 66 3.76 -16.25 16.41
CA PRO A 66 2.85 -16.74 17.43
C PRO A 66 1.75 -15.72 17.73
N VAL A 67 0.52 -16.20 17.87
CA VAL A 67 -0.62 -15.34 18.22
C VAL A 67 -0.36 -14.70 19.58
N MET A 68 -0.48 -13.37 19.64
CA MET A 68 -0.28 -12.63 20.89
C MET A 68 -1.61 -12.11 21.41
N GLU A 69 -1.88 -12.31 22.69
CA GLU A 69 -3.00 -11.67 23.36
C GLU A 69 -2.71 -10.17 23.53
N VAL A 70 -3.65 -9.32 23.11
CA VAL A 70 -3.53 -7.86 23.18
C VAL A 70 -4.82 -7.22 23.69
N LYS A 71 -4.73 -5.96 24.08
CA LYS A 71 -5.89 -5.11 24.35
C LYS A 71 -6.18 -4.27 23.11
N VAL A 72 -7.44 -4.26 22.69
CA VAL A 72 -7.91 -3.57 21.49
C VAL A 72 -9.02 -2.60 21.87
N ASP A 73 -8.97 -1.40 21.29
CA ASP A 73 -10.05 -0.43 21.41
C ASP A 73 -11.16 -0.77 20.40
N VAL A 74 -12.34 -1.09 20.92
CA VAL A 74 -13.56 -1.40 20.16
C VAL A 74 -14.67 -0.38 20.42
N SER A 75 -14.34 0.80 20.96
CA SER A 75 -15.29 1.89 21.22
C SER A 75 -16.07 2.37 19.98
N TRP A 76 -15.58 2.07 18.78
CA TRP A 76 -16.22 2.40 17.51
C TRP A 76 -16.86 1.20 16.79
N ASP A 77 -16.83 0.01 17.39
CA ASP A 77 -17.41 -1.21 16.81
C ASP A 77 -18.94 -1.18 16.90
N ARG A 78 -19.60 -0.90 15.77
CA ARG A 78 -21.08 -0.86 15.65
C ARG A 78 -21.75 -2.23 15.84
N GLY A 79 -20.99 -3.33 15.80
CA GLY A 79 -21.49 -4.68 16.02
C GLY A 79 -21.58 -5.06 17.50
N ARG A 80 -21.04 -4.25 18.41
CA ARG A 80 -21.03 -4.52 19.84
C ARG A 80 -21.75 -3.40 20.59
N TYR A 81 -22.72 -3.78 21.41
CA TYR A 81 -23.38 -2.83 22.30
C TYR A 81 -22.53 -2.65 23.56
N PHE A 82 -22.04 -1.42 23.78
CA PHE A 82 -21.51 -0.96 25.04
C PHE A 82 -22.44 0.10 25.61
N GLY A 83 -22.82 -0.03 26.89
CA GLY A 83 -23.63 0.99 27.56
C GLY A 83 -22.92 2.36 27.63
N ASP A 84 -21.59 2.34 27.67
CA ASP A 84 -20.72 3.50 27.53
C ASP A 84 -19.53 3.15 26.63
N TYR A 85 -19.43 3.82 25.48
CA TYR A 85 -18.35 3.62 24.50
C TYR A 85 -17.01 4.23 24.95
N ALA A 86 -17.00 5.12 25.94
CA ALA A 86 -15.77 5.63 26.55
C ALA A 86 -15.22 4.73 27.66
N SER A 87 -15.92 3.65 27.99
CA SER A 87 -15.58 2.76 29.10
C SER A 87 -14.28 1.99 28.86
N GLU A 88 -13.63 1.62 29.96
CA GLU A 88 -12.44 0.76 29.96
C GLU A 88 -12.69 -0.59 29.27
N ALA A 89 -13.91 -1.12 29.41
CA ALA A 89 -14.32 -2.35 28.75
C ALA A 89 -14.36 -2.22 27.22
N ALA A 90 -14.67 -1.02 26.70
CA ALA A 90 -14.63 -0.72 25.27
C ALA A 90 -13.21 -0.42 24.77
N ARG A 91 -12.38 0.28 25.56
CA ARG A 91 -11.02 0.68 25.15
C ARG A 91 -9.96 -0.41 25.33
N ASN A 92 -10.15 -1.33 26.26
CA ASN A 92 -9.21 -2.39 26.60
C ASN A 92 -9.84 -3.79 26.47
N TYR A 93 -10.54 -4.00 25.36
CA TYR A 93 -11.19 -5.26 25.08
C TYR A 93 -10.15 -6.35 24.76
N PRO A 94 -10.28 -7.57 25.31
CA PRO A 94 -9.34 -8.66 25.00
C PRO A 94 -9.43 -9.05 23.53
N GLY A 95 -8.30 -9.08 22.85
CA GLY A 95 -8.17 -9.47 21.46
C GLY A 95 -6.88 -10.24 21.19
N TYR A 96 -6.69 -10.59 19.93
CA TYR A 96 -5.51 -11.30 19.46
C TYR A 96 -4.83 -10.51 18.34
N ARG A 97 -3.51 -10.41 18.39
CA ARG A 97 -2.67 -9.90 17.32
C ARG A 97 -2.08 -11.08 16.57
N ILE A 98 -2.31 -11.08 15.26
CA ILE A 98 -1.74 -12.04 14.34
C ILE A 98 -0.87 -11.25 13.36
N VAL A 99 0.43 -11.56 13.32
CA VAL A 99 1.36 -10.95 12.36
C VAL A 99 1.72 -12.00 11.32
N VAL A 100 1.38 -11.72 10.06
CA VAL A 100 1.71 -12.58 8.91
C VAL A 100 2.80 -11.90 8.09
N HIS A 101 3.88 -12.63 7.86
CA HIS A 101 4.98 -12.19 7.02
C HIS A 101 4.81 -12.78 5.63
N VAL A 102 4.63 -11.91 4.63
CA VAL A 102 4.43 -12.29 3.23
C VAL A 102 5.64 -11.85 2.41
N PRO A 103 6.66 -12.71 2.25
CA PRO A 103 7.82 -12.39 1.43
C PRO A 103 7.45 -12.33 -0.05
N PHE A 104 8.07 -11.39 -0.76
CA PHE A 104 7.90 -11.20 -2.21
C PHE A 104 9.23 -10.83 -2.87
N GLU A 105 9.33 -11.10 -4.19
CA GLU A 105 10.38 -10.59 -5.07
C GLU A 105 9.85 -9.41 -5.88
N GLY A 106 10.65 -8.38 -6.08
CA GLY A 106 10.27 -7.15 -6.78
C GLY A 106 10.79 -5.89 -6.09
N ASP A 107 10.50 -4.72 -6.65
CA ASP A 107 10.97 -3.44 -6.12
C ASP A 107 10.26 -3.05 -4.82
N ARG A 108 10.97 -3.24 -3.69
CA ARG A 108 10.52 -2.85 -2.35
C ARG A 108 10.19 -1.37 -2.19
N ARG A 109 10.77 -0.47 -3.00
CA ARG A 109 10.51 0.97 -2.89
C ARG A 109 9.12 1.36 -3.41
N ARG A 110 8.51 0.54 -4.27
CA ARG A 110 7.17 0.79 -4.84
C ARG A 110 6.02 0.38 -3.92
N LEU A 111 6.29 -0.40 -2.88
CA LEU A 111 5.34 -0.77 -1.82
C LEU A 111 5.50 0.07 -0.54
N ARG A 112 6.40 1.06 -0.54
CA ARG A 112 6.67 1.89 0.63
C ARG A 112 6.11 3.29 0.40
N ALA A 113 4.83 3.49 0.70
CA ALA A 113 4.23 4.81 0.72
C ALA A 113 4.15 5.34 2.17
N LEU A 114 4.89 6.43 2.40
CA LEU A 114 4.69 7.43 3.46
C LEU A 114 4.78 6.95 4.92
N HIS A 115 6.02 6.83 5.41
CA HIS A 115 6.32 7.25 6.78
C HIS A 115 7.76 7.75 6.87
N GLU A 116 7.96 9.04 6.59
CA GLU A 116 9.06 9.80 7.20
C GLU A 116 8.49 10.43 8.48
N PRO A 117 8.98 10.06 9.67
CA PRO A 117 8.68 10.84 10.87
C PRO A 117 9.46 12.15 10.82
N ALA A 118 8.77 13.25 11.12
CA ALA A 118 9.36 14.56 11.41
C ALA A 118 10.21 14.53 12.69
#